data_AF-A0A1C6H3H9-F1
#
_entry.id   AF-A0A1C6H3H9-F1
#
_cell.length_a   1.000
_cell.length_b   1.000
_cell.length_c   1.000
_cell.angle_alpha   90.00
_cell.angle_beta   90.00
_cell.angle_gamma   90.00
#
_symmetry.space_group_name_H-M   'P 1'
#
loop_
_entity.id
_entity.type
_entity.pdbx_description
1 polymer ?
#
loop_
_entity_poly.entity_id
_entity_poly.type
_entity_poly.pdbx_seq_one_letter_code
_entity_poly.pdbx_strand_id
1 'polypeptide(L)'
;MRGFILTMVMVFIAFYLSVTQMFISMESFKRDSIILAMIESAKVASIVNLDDSARVEEEYVDITDVTFEEGFEKLFHKNLNLNVKIKDISYKYLRDQKGKLKAVKIKVTDSNNAEYQTVLKENTTYTTK
;
A
#
# COMPACT_ATOMS: atom_id res chain seq x y z
N MET A 1 35.91 14.34 39.42
CA MET A 1 35.13 15.14 38.44
C MET A 1 35.17 14.60 37.01
N ARG A 2 36.31 14.15 36.44
CA ARG A 2 36.38 13.62 35.07
C ARG A 2 35.45 12.42 34.78
N GLY A 3 35.37 11.43 35.68
CA GLY A 3 34.48 10.26 35.49
C GLY A 3 33.00 10.62 35.50
N PHE A 4 32.59 11.56 36.36
CA PHE A 4 31.21 12.05 36.41
C PHE A 4 30.82 12.77 35.11
N ILE A 5 31.70 13.63 34.59
CA ILE A 5 31.49 14.34 33.32
C ILE A 5 31.38 13.33 32.16
N LEU A 6 32.24 12.32 32.11
CA LEU A 6 32.20 11.29 31.07
C LEU A 6 30.88 10.50 31.09
N THR A 7 30.41 10.09 32.26
CA THR A 7 29.13 9.40 32.42
C THR A 7 27.96 10.28 31.97
N MET A 8 27.97 11.58 32.32
CA MET A 8 26.93 12.52 31.93
C MET A 8 26.84 12.68 30.40
N VAL A 9 27.99 12.74 29.73
CA VAL A 9 28.07 12.79 28.26
C VAL A 9 27.55 11.50 27.63
N MET A 10 27.89 10.33 28.17
CA MET A 10 27.37 9.06 27.65
C MET A 10 25.86 8.94 27.80
N VAL A 11 25.29 9.36 28.93
CA VAL A 11 23.83 9.37 29.14
C VAL A 11 23.15 10.30 28.14
N PHE A 12 23.73 11.48 27.89
CA PHE A 12 23.20 12.41 26.90
C PHE A 12 23.21 11.82 25.49
N ILE A 13 24.32 11.20 25.08
CA ILE A 13 24.43 10.54 23.77
C ILE A 13 23.42 9.41 23.65
N ALA A 14 23.29 8.55 24.66
CA ALA A 14 22.34 7.45 24.65
C ALA A 14 20.90 7.95 24.53
N PHE A 15 20.55 9.01 25.27
CA PHE A 15 19.23 9.64 25.19
C PHE A 15 18.99 10.23 23.79
N TYR A 16 19.94 10.99 23.26
CA TYR A 16 19.85 11.55 21.91
C TYR A 16 19.61 10.46 20.86
N LEU A 17 20.40 9.39 20.90
CA LEU A 17 20.24 8.25 19.99
C LEU A 17 18.87 7.59 20.15
N SER A 18 18.38 7.37 21.37
CA SER A 18 17.05 6.77 21.58
C SER A 18 15.92 7.63 21.00
N VAL A 19 15.99 8.95 21.14
CA VAL A 19 15.00 9.88 20.61
C VAL A 19 15.04 9.87 19.08
N THR A 20 16.23 9.93 18.49
CA THR A 20 16.36 9.85 17.02
C THR A 20 15.83 8.54 16.45
N GLN A 21 16.13 7.40 17.11
CA GLN A 21 15.62 6.10 16.72
C GLN A 21 14.09 6.04 16.81
N MET A 22 13.50 6.62 17.86
CA MET A 22 12.05 6.70 18.02
C MET A 22 11.39 7.42 16.84
N PHE A 23 11.93 8.56 16.39
CA PHE A 23 11.40 9.30 15.24
C PHE A 23 11.49 8.49 13.94
N ILE A 24 12.64 7.84 13.69
CA ILE A 24 12.84 7.01 12.48
C ILE A 24 11.86 5.82 12.47
N SER A 25 11.72 5.15 13.61
CA SER A 25 10.78 4.04 13.75
C SER A 25 9.33 4.50 13.54
N MET A 26 8.95 5.66 14.07
CA MET A 26 7.58 6.18 13.92
C MET A 26 7.22 6.49 12.46
N GLU A 27 8.16 7.05 11.69
CA GLU A 27 7.97 7.28 10.26
C GLU A 27 7.88 5.96 9.47
N SER A 28 8.67 4.95 9.88
CA SER A 28 8.64 3.62 9.27
C SER A 28 7.31 2.92 9.54
N PHE A 29 6.80 2.97 10.77
CA PHE A 29 5.47 2.45 11.12
C PHE A 29 4.37 3.12 10.31
N LYS A 30 4.40 4.44 10.18
CA LYS A 30 3.43 5.19 9.37
C LYS A 30 3.44 4.68 7.92
N ARG A 31 4.63 4.55 7.32
CA ARG A 31 4.79 4.04 5.95
C ARG A 31 4.25 2.62 5.79
N ASP A 32 4.60 1.73 6.71
CA ASP A 32 4.21 0.32 6.61
C ASP A 32 2.70 0.14 6.82
N SER A 33 2.08 0.92 7.71
CA SER A 33 0.62 0.94 7.87
C SER A 33 -0.10 1.40 6.61
N ILE A 34 0.41 2.44 5.92
CA ILE A 34 -0.16 2.91 4.64
C ILE A 34 -0.05 1.81 3.58
N ILE A 35 1.13 1.21 3.44
CA ILE A 35 1.35 0.13 2.45
C ILE A 35 0.47 -1.08 2.74
N LEU A 36 0.30 -1.45 4.00
CA LEU A 36 -0.59 -2.54 4.41
C LEU A 36 -2.04 -2.25 4.03
N ALA A 37 -2.53 -1.04 4.34
CA ALA A 37 -3.87 -0.61 3.93
C ALA A 37 -4.04 -0.64 2.40
N MET A 38 -3.01 -0.24 1.63
CA MET A 38 -3.02 -0.36 0.17
C MET A 38 -3.12 -1.83 -0.28
N ILE A 39 -2.36 -2.73 0.33
CA ILE A 39 -2.37 -4.16 -0.03
C ILE A 39 -3.74 -4.78 0.27
N GLU A 40 -4.30 -4.52 1.45
CA GLU A 40 -5.59 -5.07 1.85
C GLU A 40 -6.72 -4.54 0.96
N SER A 41 -6.76 -3.23 0.72
CA SER A 41 -7.75 -2.62 -0.17
C SER A 41 -7.63 -3.13 -1.60
N ALA A 42 -6.41 -3.26 -2.13
CA ALA A 42 -6.18 -3.81 -3.46
C ALA A 42 -6.61 -5.28 -3.56
N LYS A 43 -6.32 -6.08 -2.53
CA LYS A 43 -6.72 -7.49 -2.48
C LYS A 43 -8.24 -7.63 -2.45
N VAL A 44 -8.93 -6.89 -1.58
CA VAL A 44 -10.39 -6.94 -1.49
C VAL A 44 -11.03 -6.40 -2.77
N ALA A 45 -10.56 -5.28 -3.30
CA ALA A 45 -11.03 -4.76 -4.58
C ALA A 45 -10.83 -5.78 -5.71
N SER A 46 -9.69 -6.48 -5.74
CA SER A 46 -9.48 -7.52 -6.75
C SER A 46 -10.40 -8.71 -6.60
N ILE A 47 -10.70 -9.17 -5.38
CA ILE A 47 -11.59 -10.31 -5.13
C ILE A 47 -13.04 -9.95 -5.45
N VAL A 48 -13.51 -8.77 -5.01
CA VAL A 48 -14.88 -8.30 -5.30
C VAL A 48 -15.07 -8.08 -6.80
N ASN A 49 -14.04 -7.63 -7.51
CA ASN A 49 -14.03 -7.57 -8.97
C ASN A 49 -13.77 -8.94 -9.64
N LEU A 50 -13.42 -9.99 -8.89
CA LEU A 50 -13.26 -11.34 -9.45
C LEU A 50 -14.53 -12.21 -9.27
N ASP A 51 -15.46 -11.84 -8.38
CA ASP A 51 -16.48 -12.77 -7.86
C ASP A 51 -17.92 -12.48 -8.34
N ASP A 52 -18.58 -13.57 -8.72
CA ASP A 52 -19.99 -13.82 -9.09
C ASP A 52 -20.67 -13.23 -10.34
N SER A 53 -20.29 -12.08 -10.91
CA SER A 53 -20.96 -11.61 -12.17
C SER A 53 -20.59 -12.42 -13.42
N ALA A 54 -19.52 -13.21 -13.37
CA ALA A 54 -19.11 -14.07 -14.49
C ALA A 54 -19.86 -15.40 -14.58
N ARG A 55 -20.74 -15.72 -13.63
CA ARG A 55 -21.43 -17.03 -13.57
C ARG A 55 -22.87 -17.01 -14.05
N VAL A 56 -23.45 -15.86 -14.41
CA VAL A 56 -24.89 -15.75 -14.69
C VAL A 56 -25.23 -15.38 -16.14
N GLU A 57 -24.32 -14.82 -16.95
CA GLU A 57 -24.61 -14.57 -18.37
C GLU A 57 -23.40 -14.89 -19.28
N GLU A 58 -23.66 -15.76 -20.27
CA GLU A 58 -22.79 -15.98 -21.43
C GLU A 58 -22.69 -14.67 -22.23
N GLU A 59 -21.69 -13.83 -21.93
CA GLU A 59 -20.79 -13.21 -22.91
C GLU A 59 -20.18 -11.86 -22.50
N TYR A 60 -20.59 -11.17 -21.43
CA TYR A 60 -19.97 -9.86 -21.12
C TYR A 60 -19.80 -9.58 -19.63
N VAL A 61 -18.55 -9.70 -19.18
CA VAL A 61 -18.08 -9.15 -17.91
C VAL A 61 -17.05 -8.08 -18.25
N ASP A 62 -17.52 -6.87 -18.55
CA ASP A 62 -16.64 -5.72 -18.74
C ASP A 62 -16.39 -5.06 -17.37
N ILE A 63 -15.59 -5.76 -16.54
CA ILE A 63 -15.08 -5.20 -15.29
C ILE A 63 -13.95 -4.25 -15.69
N THR A 64 -14.35 -2.99 -15.89
CA THR A 64 -13.48 -1.91 -16.34
C THR A 64 -12.53 -1.48 -15.23
N ASP A 65 -11.34 -0.99 -15.61
CA ASP A 65 -10.31 -0.49 -14.69
C ASP A 65 -10.91 0.47 -13.62
N VAL A 66 -11.99 1.18 -13.96
CA VAL A 66 -12.77 2.09 -13.10
C VAL A 66 -13.38 1.43 -11.87
N THR A 67 -13.99 0.25 -11.96
CA THR A 67 -14.64 -0.40 -10.78
C THR A 67 -13.60 -0.89 -9.77
N PHE A 68 -12.42 -1.26 -10.25
CA PHE A 68 -11.27 -1.55 -9.40
C PHE A 68 -10.75 -0.29 -8.70
N GLU A 69 -10.59 0.81 -9.44
CA GLU A 69 -10.12 2.09 -8.89
C GLU A 69 -11.08 2.60 -7.79
N GLU A 70 -12.38 2.68 -8.08
CA GLU A 70 -13.39 3.13 -7.10
C GLU A 70 -13.45 2.23 -5.86
N GLY A 71 -13.42 0.91 -6.06
CA GLY A 71 -13.43 -0.06 -4.97
C GLY A 71 -12.17 0.05 -4.11
N PHE A 72 -11.01 0.20 -4.73
CA PHE A 72 -9.75 0.43 -4.05
C PHE A 72 -9.78 1.73 -3.24
N GLU A 73 -10.17 2.85 -3.84
CA GLU A 73 -10.16 4.15 -3.16
C GLU A 73 -11.09 4.16 -1.95
N LYS A 74 -12.31 3.65 -2.11
CA LYS A 74 -13.29 3.56 -1.01
C LYS A 74 -12.75 2.73 0.15
N LEU A 75 -12.16 1.58 -0.13
CA LEU A 75 -11.59 0.71 0.90
C LEU A 75 -10.32 1.29 1.50
N PHE A 76 -9.48 1.92 0.68
CA PHE A 76 -8.25 2.57 1.11
C PHE A 76 -8.55 3.73 2.07
N HIS A 77 -9.48 4.62 1.74
CA HIS A 77 -9.90 5.70 2.64
C HIS A 77 -10.56 5.18 3.93
N LYS A 78 -11.27 4.05 3.87
CA LYS A 78 -11.86 3.42 5.06
C LYS A 78 -10.80 2.77 5.97
N ASN A 79 -9.82 2.09 5.38
CA ASN A 79 -8.77 1.36 6.10
C ASN A 79 -7.63 2.27 6.56
N LEU A 80 -7.49 3.47 5.97
CA LEU A 80 -6.52 4.47 6.35
C LEU A 80 -6.92 5.11 7.69
N ASN A 81 -6.53 4.47 8.79
CA ASN A 81 -6.75 4.98 10.15
C ASN A 81 -5.69 6.02 10.57
N LEU A 82 -5.13 6.75 9.61
CA LEU A 82 -4.08 7.74 9.81
C LEU A 82 -4.52 9.08 9.20
N ASN A 83 -4.22 10.18 9.90
CA ASN A 83 -4.52 11.53 9.40
C ASN A 83 -3.53 11.94 8.32
N VAL A 84 -3.64 11.33 7.14
CA VAL A 84 -2.76 11.53 5.97
C VAL A 84 -3.62 12.06 4.83
N LYS A 85 -3.26 13.24 4.29
CA LYS A 85 -4.01 13.86 3.20
C LYS A 85 -3.49 13.37 1.86
N ILE A 86 -4.18 12.39 1.30
CA ILE A 86 -3.86 11.88 -0.03
C ILE A 86 -4.06 12.97 -1.07
N LYS A 87 -3.04 13.21 -1.89
CA LYS A 87 -3.04 14.22 -2.95
C LYS A 87 -3.42 13.61 -4.29
N ASP A 88 -2.89 12.43 -4.58
CA ASP A 88 -3.06 11.77 -5.88
C ASP A 88 -2.91 10.25 -5.73
N ILE A 89 -3.67 9.49 -6.52
CA ILE A 89 -3.58 8.04 -6.63
C ILE A 89 -3.46 7.71 -8.13
N SER A 90 -2.47 6.90 -8.47
CA SER A 90 -2.23 6.49 -9.87
C SER A 90 -2.09 4.98 -10.00
N TYR A 91 -2.59 4.48 -11.12
CA TYR A 91 -2.67 3.06 -11.44
C TYR A 91 -1.88 2.76 -12.71
N LYS A 92 -1.13 1.66 -12.70
CA LYS A 92 -0.46 1.12 -13.90
C LYS A 92 -0.79 -0.35 -14.05
N TYR A 93 -1.48 -0.67 -15.14
CA TYR A 93 -1.92 -2.02 -15.46
C TYR A 93 -0.89 -2.71 -16.36
N LEU A 94 -0.49 -3.91 -15.98
CA LEU A 94 0.28 -4.81 -16.84
C LEU A 94 -0.68 -5.86 -17.40
N ARG A 95 -0.81 -5.89 -18.72
CA ARG A 95 -1.65 -6.86 -19.45
C ARG A 95 -0.76 -7.85 -20.21
N ASP A 96 -1.25 -9.08 -20.37
CA ASP A 96 -0.60 -10.11 -21.18
C ASP A 96 -0.91 -9.92 -22.69
N GLN A 97 -0.23 -10.66 -23.56
CA GLN A 97 -0.37 -10.61 -25.03
C GLN A 97 -1.82 -10.87 -25.51
N LYS A 98 -2.66 -11.46 -24.66
CA LYS A 98 -4.09 -11.73 -24.89
C LYS A 98 -5.02 -10.68 -24.27
N GLY A 99 -4.51 -9.53 -23.83
CA GLY A 99 -5.29 -8.44 -23.23
C GLY A 99 -5.73 -8.66 -21.78
N LYS A 100 -5.47 -9.85 -21.22
CA LYS A 100 -5.79 -10.21 -19.82
C LYS A 100 -4.93 -9.43 -18.85
N LEU A 101 -5.51 -9.01 -17.73
CA LEU A 101 -4.78 -8.37 -16.64
C LEU A 101 -3.76 -9.37 -16.04
N LYS A 102 -2.60 -8.87 -15.61
CA LYS A 102 -1.52 -9.68 -15.00
C LYS A 102 -1.06 -9.09 -13.67
N ALA A 103 -0.94 -7.77 -13.62
CA ALA A 103 -0.61 -7.06 -12.40
C ALA A 103 -1.15 -5.62 -12.45
N VAL A 104 -1.44 -5.07 -11.28
CA VAL A 104 -1.76 -3.66 -11.09
C VAL A 104 -0.72 -3.08 -10.13
N LYS A 105 0.00 -2.04 -10.58
CA LYS A 105 0.83 -1.22 -9.72
C LYS A 105 0.03 0.00 -9.28
N ILE A 106 -0.06 0.21 -7.98
CA ILE A 106 -0.78 1.32 -7.37
C ILE A 106 0.25 2.23 -6.71
N LYS A 107 0.20 3.53 -7.00
CA LYS A 107 1.02 4.55 -6.37
C LYS A 107 0.12 5.60 -5.73
N VAL A 108 0.34 5.87 -4.46
CA VAL A 108 -0.36 6.89 -3.66
C VAL A 108 0.64 7.96 -3.27
N THR A 109 0.28 9.23 -3.50
CA THR A 109 1.10 10.39 -3.13
C THR A 109 0.40 11.19 -2.03
N ASP A 110 1.08 11.42 -0.91
CA ASP A 110 0.60 12.31 0.16
C ASP A 110 0.85 13.79 -0.20
N SER A 111 0.14 14.68 0.48
CA SER A 111 0.33 16.13 0.51
C SER A 111 1.78 16.58 0.72
N ASN A 112 2.59 15.80 1.45
CA ASN A 112 4.01 16.04 1.66
C ASN A 112 4.92 15.51 0.51
N ASN A 113 4.34 15.14 -0.64
CA ASN A 113 5.01 14.48 -1.77
C ASN A 113 5.71 13.15 -1.40
N ALA A 114 5.31 12.50 -0.31
CA ALA A 114 5.75 11.15 0.01
C ALA A 114 5.01 10.14 -0.89
N GLU A 115 5.76 9.27 -1.56
CA GLU A 115 5.19 8.24 -2.45
C GLU A 115 5.16 6.87 -1.77
N TYR A 116 3.99 6.24 -1.81
CA TYR A 116 3.75 4.86 -1.37
C TYR A 116 3.36 4.03 -2.58
N GLN A 117 3.98 2.86 -2.76
CA GLN A 117 3.70 2.01 -3.91
C GLN A 117 3.50 0.56 -3.49
N THR A 118 2.54 -0.10 -4.13
CA THR A 118 2.35 -1.55 -4.04
C THR A 118 2.07 -2.14 -5.41
N VAL A 119 2.35 -3.43 -5.57
CA VAL A 119 2.04 -4.17 -6.80
C VAL A 119 1.19 -5.37 -6.41
N LEU A 120 -0.05 -5.38 -6.90
CA LEU A 120 -0.88 -6.56 -6.85
C LEU A 120 -0.61 -7.39 -8.10
N LYS A 121 -0.13 -8.62 -7.94
CA LYS A 121 -0.03 -9.59 -9.03
C LYS A 121 -1.24 -10.49 -8.95
N GLU A 122 -1.92 -10.68 -10.07
CA GLU A 122 -2.99 -11.67 -10.14
C GLU A 122 -2.36 -13.06 -9.95
N ASN A 123 -2.99 -13.91 -9.13
CA ASN A 123 -2.49 -15.26 -8.86
C ASN A 123 -2.87 -16.20 -10.01
N THR A 124 -2.45 -15.88 -11.25
CA THR A 124 -2.62 -16.75 -12.42
C THR A 124 -1.56 -17.85 -12.37
N THR A 125 -1.72 -18.79 -11.45
CA THR A 125 -1.04 -20.10 -11.49
C THR A 125 -2.10 -21.18 -11.69
N TYR A 126 -2.66 -21.25 -12.90
CA TYR A 126 -3.15 -22.52 -13.42
C TYR A 126 -2.07 -23.05 -14.36
N THR A 127 -1.06 -23.69 -13.76
CA THR A 127 -0.15 -24.56 -14.50
C THR A 127 -0.91 -25.83 -14.82
N THR A 128 -1.71 -25.83 -15.89
CA THR A 128 -2.14 -27.08 -16.51
C THR A 128 -0.93 -27.62 -17.27
N LYS A 129 -0.31 -28.67 -16.69
CA LYS A 129 0.60 -29.56 -17.41
C LYS A 129 -0.13 -30.27 -18.54
#